data_AF-A0A5J4DR65-F1
#
_entry.id   AF-A0A5J4DR65-F1
#
_cell.length_a   1.000
_cell.length_b   1.000
_cell.length_c   1.000
_cell.angle_alpha   90.00
_cell.angle_beta   90.00
_cell.angle_gamma   90.00
#
_symmetry.space_group_name_H-M   'P 1'
#
loop_
_entity.id
_entity.type
_entity.pdbx_description
1 polymer ?
#
loop_
_entity_poly.entity_id
_entity_poly.type
_entity_poly.pdbx_seq_one_letter_code
_entity_poly.pdbx_strand_id
1 'polypeptide(L)'
;MKIFAEGIEGSLNIGEPTELTIFVDDDSANSVPDASVKFVTDAGVTITPDNTRTDETGSVTVDVTVNEGDLVSIQILASASGYSDGKQSFDYTVEGSSMGSLELGLPDWVLYVGVAAMVGIGAVLVVFLKKPKAASEDEEDEYEYEDEI
;
A
#
# COMPACT_ATOMS: atom_id res chain seq x y z
N MET A 1 5.72 -25.67 11.49
CA MET A 1 6.80 -24.74 11.94
C MET A 1 6.23 -23.34 12.01
N LYS A 2 6.74 -22.54 12.94
CA LYS A 2 6.44 -21.12 13.13
C LYS A 2 7.64 -20.31 12.67
N ILE A 3 7.38 -19.17 12.04
CA ILE A 3 8.41 -18.30 11.47
C ILE A 3 8.22 -16.91 12.07
N PHE A 4 9.30 -16.32 12.54
CA PHE A 4 9.36 -14.95 13.05
C PHE A 4 10.44 -14.18 12.31
N ALA A 5 10.33 -12.86 12.28
CA ALA A 5 11.33 -12.02 11.67
C ALA A 5 11.54 -10.74 12.51
N GLU A 6 12.78 -10.28 12.57
CA GLU A 6 13.25 -9.11 13.33
C GLU A 6 14.33 -8.38 12.51
N GLY A 7 14.58 -7.10 12.81
CA GLY A 7 15.66 -6.31 12.21
C GLY A 7 15.18 -5.11 11.39
N ILE A 8 13.99 -5.19 10.80
CA ILE A 8 13.36 -4.05 10.11
C ILE A 8 12.50 -3.29 11.12
N GLU A 9 13.04 -2.17 11.63
CA GLU A 9 12.32 -1.25 12.50
C GLU A 9 11.76 -0.08 11.67
N GLY A 10 10.44 -0.01 11.52
CA GLY A 10 9.80 1.06 10.76
C GLY A 10 9.68 0.73 9.26
N SER A 11 10.20 1.61 8.42
CA SER A 11 10.03 1.57 6.97
C SER A 11 11.37 1.37 6.24
N LEU A 12 11.30 0.74 5.07
CA LEU A 12 12.46 0.42 4.23
C LEU A 12 12.81 1.59 3.31
N ASN A 13 14.09 1.87 3.12
CA ASN A 13 14.54 2.87 2.15
C ASN A 13 14.80 2.22 0.78
N ILE A 14 14.46 2.94 -0.29
CA ILE A 14 14.74 2.47 -1.66
C ILE A 14 16.25 2.42 -1.91
N GLY A 15 16.73 1.27 -2.40
CA GLY A 15 18.11 1.04 -2.82
C GLY A 15 19.08 0.76 -1.67
N GLU A 16 18.63 0.82 -0.42
CA GLU A 16 19.47 0.54 0.75
C GLU A 16 19.23 -0.89 1.26
N PRO A 17 20.29 -1.72 1.40
CA PRO A 17 20.15 -3.04 2.01
C PRO A 17 19.86 -2.89 3.51
N THR A 18 18.84 -3.60 3.99
CA THR A 18 18.44 -3.67 5.39
C THR A 18 18.49 -5.11 5.87
N GLU A 19 19.09 -5.36 7.03
CA GLU A 19 19.20 -6.70 7.60
C GLU A 19 17.86 -7.18 8.16
N LEU A 20 17.46 -8.39 7.77
CA LEU A 20 16.30 -9.11 8.28
C LEU A 20 16.78 -10.45 8.86
N THR A 21 16.58 -10.62 10.16
CA THR A 21 16.85 -11.88 10.86
C THR A 21 15.56 -12.67 10.99
N ILE A 22 15.62 -13.95 10.65
CA ILE A 22 14.48 -14.86 10.57
C ILE A 22 14.72 -15.98 11.56
N PHE A 23 13.70 -16.30 12.34
CA PHE A 23 13.73 -17.39 13.32
C PHE A 23 12.70 -18.44 12.93
N VAL A 24 13.09 -19.71 12.98
CA VAL A 24 12.23 -20.85 12.66
C VAL A 24 12.16 -21.77 13.87
N ASP A 25 10.95 -21.91 14.41
CA ASP A 25 10.66 -22.79 15.55
C ASP A 25 9.66 -23.88 15.17
N ASP A 26 9.66 -24.97 15.93
CA ASP A 26 8.60 -25.98 15.90
C ASP A 26 7.34 -25.51 16.64
N ASP A 27 6.30 -26.35 16.65
CA ASP A 27 5.04 -26.00 17.29
C ASP A 27 5.17 -25.85 18.82
N SER A 28 6.20 -26.44 19.42
CA SER A 28 6.54 -26.41 20.85
C SER A 28 7.51 -25.28 21.21
N ALA A 29 7.82 -24.38 20.27
CA ALA A 29 8.77 -23.27 20.41
C ALA A 29 10.22 -23.71 20.63
N ASN A 30 10.62 -24.86 20.08
CA ASN A 30 12.03 -25.22 19.95
C ASN A 30 12.56 -24.78 18.59
N SER A 31 13.75 -24.18 18.59
CA SER A 31 14.40 -23.74 17.37
C SER A 31 14.78 -24.89 16.45
N VAL A 32 14.57 -24.71 15.15
CA VAL A 32 14.78 -25.74 14.12
C VAL A 32 16.05 -25.41 13.34
N PRO A 33 17.17 -26.10 13.60
CA PRO A 33 18.41 -25.90 12.85
C PRO A 33 18.35 -26.53 11.46
N ASP A 34 19.17 -26.01 10.55
CA ASP A 34 19.30 -26.49 9.15
C ASP A 34 17.97 -26.51 8.36
N ALA A 35 16.99 -25.69 8.77
CA ALA A 35 15.77 -25.50 8.03
C ALA A 35 16.07 -24.71 6.74
N SER A 36 15.63 -25.21 5.59
CA SER A 36 15.74 -24.48 4.33
C SER A 36 14.76 -23.34 4.33
N VAL A 37 15.26 -22.12 4.10
CA VAL A 37 14.48 -20.89 4.04
C VAL A 37 14.48 -20.37 2.61
N LYS A 38 13.29 -20.14 2.07
CA LYS A 38 13.06 -19.57 0.74
C LYS A 38 12.16 -18.36 0.84
N PHE A 39 12.36 -17.44 -0.10
CA PHE A 39 11.62 -16.20 -0.15
C PHE A 39 10.78 -16.10 -1.42
N VAL A 40 9.58 -15.54 -1.26
CA VAL A 40 8.71 -15.11 -2.36
C VAL A 40 8.38 -13.66 -2.09
N THR A 41 8.83 -12.77 -2.96
CA THR A 41 8.72 -11.32 -2.79
C THR A 41 7.95 -10.69 -3.94
N ASP A 42 7.44 -9.49 -3.69
CA ASP A 42 6.90 -8.64 -4.76
C ASP A 42 8.00 -8.19 -5.74
N ALA A 43 7.55 -7.65 -6.89
CA ALA A 43 8.44 -7.04 -7.86
C ALA A 43 9.22 -5.88 -7.21
N GLY A 44 10.50 -5.73 -7.59
CA GLY A 44 11.35 -4.68 -7.04
C GLY A 44 12.05 -5.01 -5.73
N VAL A 45 11.72 -6.13 -5.06
CA VAL A 45 12.41 -6.57 -3.85
C VAL A 45 13.46 -7.62 -4.19
N THR A 46 14.66 -7.47 -3.63
CA THR A 46 15.76 -8.41 -3.74
C THR A 46 16.19 -8.87 -2.36
N ILE A 47 16.42 -10.17 -2.18
CA ILE A 47 16.91 -10.75 -0.93
C ILE A 47 18.23 -11.45 -1.19
N THR A 48 19.22 -11.18 -0.33
CA THR A 48 20.56 -11.77 -0.44
C THR A 48 20.99 -12.37 0.90
N PRO A 49 21.34 -13.67 0.98
CA PRO A 49 21.16 -14.69 -0.06
C PRO A 49 19.67 -15.04 -0.31
N ASP A 50 19.35 -15.42 -1.55
CA ASP A 50 17.99 -15.79 -2.01
C ASP A 50 17.55 -17.18 -1.55
N ASN A 51 18.50 -18.02 -1.15
CA ASN A 51 18.28 -19.32 -0.54
C ASN A 51 19.30 -19.55 0.56
N THR A 52 18.81 -19.88 1.75
CA THR A 52 19.64 -20.02 2.94
C THR A 52 19.09 -21.08 3.88
N ARG A 53 19.84 -21.36 4.95
CA ARG A 53 19.51 -22.33 5.98
C ARG A 53 19.68 -21.71 7.35
N THR A 54 18.81 -22.10 8.28
CA THR A 54 18.96 -21.70 9.68
C THR A 54 20.20 -22.32 10.31
N ASP A 55 20.82 -21.58 11.21
CA ASP A 55 21.96 -22.02 12.00
C ASP A 55 21.55 -22.94 13.17
N GLU A 56 22.48 -23.27 14.07
CA GLU A 56 22.23 -24.11 15.25
C GLU A 56 21.19 -23.52 16.21
N THR A 57 20.94 -22.21 16.13
CA THR A 57 19.93 -21.50 16.93
C THR A 57 18.59 -21.36 16.22
N GLY A 58 18.43 -21.98 15.05
CA GLY A 58 17.23 -21.86 14.22
C GLY A 58 17.04 -20.48 13.61
N SER A 59 18.11 -19.69 13.49
CA SER A 59 18.06 -18.33 12.96
C SER A 59 18.85 -18.18 11.66
N VAL A 60 18.50 -17.17 10.87
CA VAL A 60 19.27 -16.77 9.68
C VAL A 60 19.07 -15.30 9.35
N THR A 61 20.14 -14.59 9.01
CA THR A 61 20.10 -13.19 8.61
C THR A 61 20.27 -13.06 7.10
N VAL A 62 19.47 -12.20 6.48
CA VAL A 62 19.52 -11.87 5.06
C VAL A 62 19.44 -10.35 4.86
N ASP A 63 19.99 -9.87 3.76
CA ASP A 63 19.85 -8.48 3.32
C ASP A 63 18.62 -8.35 2.43
N VAL A 64 17.72 -7.43 2.77
CA VAL A 64 16.56 -7.06 1.98
C VAL A 64 16.84 -5.71 1.32
N THR A 65 16.71 -5.64 0.01
CA THR A 65 16.82 -4.38 -0.75
C THR A 65 15.55 -4.16 -1.56
N VAL A 66 14.90 -3.03 -1.35
CA VAL A 66 13.69 -2.64 -2.10
C VAL A 66 14.06 -1.59 -3.14
N ASN A 67 13.62 -1.76 -4.39
CA ASN A 67 13.94 -0.84 -5.49
C ASN A 67 12.74 0.00 -5.93
N GLU A 68 11.52 -0.45 -5.63
CA GLU A 68 10.27 0.22 -6.01
C GLU A 68 9.11 -0.25 -5.11
N GLY A 69 8.01 0.50 -5.12
CA GLY A 69 6.77 0.21 -4.39
C GLY A 69 6.63 1.00 -3.08
N ASP A 70 5.38 1.18 -2.65
CA ASP A 70 5.03 1.90 -1.41
C ASP A 70 4.88 0.94 -0.23
N LEU A 71 4.43 -0.28 -0.53
CA LEU A 71 4.26 -1.38 0.39
C LEU A 71 4.71 -2.67 -0.30
N VAL A 72 5.55 -3.44 0.36
CA VAL A 72 6.11 -4.68 -0.17
C VAL A 72 5.83 -5.85 0.76
N SER A 73 5.45 -6.99 0.19
CA SER A 73 5.23 -8.23 0.91
C SER A 73 6.40 -9.20 0.70
N ILE A 74 6.90 -9.74 1.81
CA ILE A 74 7.93 -10.79 1.84
C ILE A 74 7.30 -12.03 2.46
N GLN A 75 7.14 -13.07 1.67
CA GLN A 75 6.70 -14.37 2.13
C GLN A 75 7.88 -15.31 2.32
N ILE A 76 7.98 -15.85 3.52
CA ILE A 76 9.01 -16.79 3.93
C ILE A 76 8.41 -18.19 3.97
N LEU A 77 9.11 -19.13 3.34
CA LEU A 77 8.78 -20.55 3.30
C LEU A 77 9.92 -21.32 3.98
N ALA A 78 9.60 -22.06 5.05
CA ALA A 78 10.57 -22.86 5.78
C ALA A 78 10.23 -24.35 5.66
N SER A 79 11.24 -25.19 5.41
CA SER A 79 11.12 -26.66 5.30
C SER A 79 12.28 -27.34 6.02
N ALA A 80 12.00 -28.35 6.83
CA ALA A 80 13.01 -29.17 7.51
C ALA A 80 12.54 -30.64 7.62
N SER A 81 13.47 -31.58 7.49
CA SER A 81 13.13 -33.01 7.55
C SER A 81 12.61 -33.41 8.93
N GLY A 82 11.44 -34.05 8.98
CA GLY A 82 10.80 -34.45 10.24
C GLY A 82 9.95 -33.36 10.89
N TYR A 83 9.81 -32.20 10.25
CA TYR A 83 8.96 -31.10 10.69
C TYR A 83 7.88 -30.81 9.65
N SER A 84 6.76 -30.22 10.09
CA SER A 84 5.75 -29.67 9.19
C SER A 84 6.24 -28.34 8.62
N ASP A 85 6.13 -28.17 7.30
CA ASP A 85 6.48 -26.94 6.60
C ASP A 85 5.85 -25.69 7.23
N GLY A 86 6.57 -24.58 7.17
CA GLY A 86 6.17 -23.28 7.70
C GLY A 86 6.02 -22.26 6.58
N LYS A 87 5.06 -21.36 6.73
CA LYS A 87 4.86 -20.22 5.84
C LYS A 87 4.41 -19.01 6.63
N GLN A 88 5.04 -17.86 6.39
CA GLN A 88 4.68 -16.59 7.00
C GLN A 88 4.90 -15.45 6.01
N SER A 89 4.01 -14.46 6.01
CA SER A 89 4.14 -13.23 5.23
C SER A 89 4.35 -12.04 6.16
N PHE A 90 5.21 -11.12 5.73
CA PHE A 90 5.50 -9.85 6.40
C PHE A 90 5.34 -8.73 5.40
N ASP A 91 4.62 -7.68 5.79
CA ASP A 91 4.38 -6.51 4.95
C ASP A 91 5.16 -5.33 5.52
N TYR A 92 5.91 -4.63 4.67
CA TYR A 92 6.75 -3.48 5.04
C TYR A 92 6.38 -2.26 4.20
N THR A 93 6.32 -1.10 4.85
CA THR A 93 6.17 0.18 4.17
C THR A 93 7.54 0.65 3.66
N VAL A 94 7.56 1.31 2.51
CA VAL A 94 8.78 1.81 1.86
C VAL A 94 8.77 3.34 1.83
N GLU A 95 9.76 3.97 2.46
CA GLU A 95 9.99 5.42 2.39
C GLU A 95 10.57 5.81 1.03
N GLY A 96 10.18 6.98 0.54
CA GLY A 96 10.70 7.54 -0.71
C GLY A 96 9.94 7.10 -1.96
N SER A 97 8.86 6.36 -1.81
CA SER A 97 7.89 6.06 -2.87
C SER A 97 7.03 7.29 -3.21
N SER A 98 7.66 8.26 -3.86
CA SER A 98 7.04 9.51 -4.30
C SER A 98 6.19 9.31 -5.57
N MET A 99 5.08 8.59 -5.46
CA MET A 99 3.95 8.70 -6.40
C MET A 99 2.82 9.61 -5.87
N GLY A 100 2.92 10.08 -4.62
CA GLY A 100 1.88 10.89 -3.97
C GLY A 100 2.15 12.40 -3.85
N SER A 101 3.37 12.88 -4.04
CA SER A 101 3.65 14.32 -3.96
C SER A 101 3.64 14.94 -5.36
N LEU A 102 2.58 15.68 -5.67
CA LEU A 102 2.82 16.94 -6.37
C LEU A 102 3.78 17.73 -5.47
N GLU A 103 5.07 17.67 -5.79
CA GLU A 103 6.18 18.20 -5.01
C GLU A 103 6.16 19.74 -5.07
N LEU A 104 5.15 20.35 -4.45
CA LEU A 104 5.03 21.79 -4.29
C LEU A 104 5.66 22.28 -2.98
N GLY A 105 6.27 21.38 -2.17
CA GLY A 105 6.85 21.72 -0.87
C GLY A 105 5.84 22.33 0.11
N LEU A 106 4.55 22.08 -0.10
CA LEU A 106 3.48 22.65 0.68
C LEU A 106 3.19 21.76 1.90
N PRO A 107 3.06 22.33 3.10
CA PRO A 107 2.76 21.54 4.28
C PRO A 107 1.38 20.84 4.17
N ASP A 108 1.20 19.72 4.87
CA ASP A 108 0.01 18.85 4.81
C ASP A 108 -1.35 19.58 4.93
N TRP A 109 -1.40 20.69 5.66
CA TRP A 109 -2.62 21.50 5.80
C TRP A 109 -3.12 22.10 4.48
N VAL A 110 -2.24 22.32 3.50
CA VAL A 110 -2.59 23.00 2.24
C VAL A 110 -3.43 22.09 1.32
N LEU A 111 -3.23 20.78 1.37
CA LEU A 111 -4.06 19.83 0.63
C LEU A 111 -5.53 19.89 1.09
N TYR A 112 -5.76 19.97 2.40
CA TYR A 112 -7.12 20.11 2.96
C TYR A 112 -7.78 21.42 2.53
N VAL A 113 -7.03 22.52 2.41
CA VAL A 113 -7.53 23.80 1.91
C VAL A 113 -7.94 23.68 0.43
N GLY A 114 -7.14 23.00 -0.39
CA GLY A 114 -7.45 22.77 -1.81
C GLY A 114 -8.73 21.97 -2.02
N VAL A 115 -8.91 20.88 -1.26
CA VAL A 115 -10.12 20.04 -1.33
C VAL A 115 -11.34 20.80 -0.80
N ALA A 116 -11.21 21.55 0.29
CA ALA A 116 -12.29 22.36 0.85
C ALA A 116 -12.77 23.45 -0.13
N ALA A 117 -11.85 24.07 -0.87
CA ALA A 117 -12.21 25.06 -1.89
C ALA A 117 -13.03 24.45 -3.04
N MET A 118 -12.65 23.27 -3.54
CA MET A 118 -13.40 22.56 -4.58
C MET A 118 -14.81 22.18 -4.12
N VAL A 119 -14.95 21.64 -2.91
CA VAL A 119 -16.26 21.28 -2.35
C VAL A 119 -17.12 22.53 -2.13
N GLY A 120 -16.53 23.63 -1.68
CA GLY A 120 -17.22 24.92 -1.52
C GLY A 120 -17.79 25.46 -2.83
N ILE A 121 -17.00 25.45 -3.91
CA ILE A 121 -17.46 25.90 -5.24
C ILE A 121 -18.63 25.01 -5.73
N GLY A 122 -18.51 23.69 -5.56
CA GLY A 122 -19.59 22.75 -5.91
C GLY A 122 -20.89 23.03 -5.15
N ALA A 123 -20.81 23.28 -3.84
CA ALA A 123 -21.98 23.58 -3.02
C ALA A 123 -22.65 24.91 -3.43
N VAL A 124 -21.87 25.95 -3.74
CA VAL A 124 -22.40 27.23 -4.22
C VAL A 124 -23.13 27.08 -5.55
N LEU A 125 -22.55 26.34 -6.51
CA LEU A 125 -23.18 26.09 -7.81
C LEU A 125 -24.49 25.30 -7.66
N VAL A 126 -24.53 24.28 -6.80
CA VAL A 126 -25.76 23.51 -6.53
C VAL A 126 -26.85 24.39 -5.92
N VAL A 127 -26.52 25.28 -4.98
CA VAL A 127 -27.51 26.21 -4.40
C VAL A 127 -28.00 27.22 -5.45
N PHE A 128 -27.11 27.71 -6.32
CA PHE A 128 -27.49 28.68 -7.36
C PHE A 128 -28.34 28.07 -8.48
N LEU A 129 -28.09 26.80 -8.85
CA LEU A 129 -28.91 26.05 -9.81
C LEU A 129 -30.27 25.62 -9.21
N LYS A 130 -30.38 25.59 -7.88
CA LYS A 130 -31.61 25.22 -7.16
C LYS A 130 -32.51 26.43 -6.87
N LYS A 131 -32.57 27.41 -7.78
CA LYS A 131 -33.66 28.39 -7.73
C LYS A 131 -34.99 27.69 -8.05
N PRO A 132 -36.08 28.02 -7.33
CA PRO A 132 -37.36 27.36 -7.46
C PRO A 132 -37.96 27.64 -8.83
N LYS A 133 -38.57 26.61 -9.43
CA LYS A 133 -39.49 26.76 -10.57
C LYS A 133 -40.52 27.80 -10.14
N ALA A 134 -40.41 29.02 -10.68
CA ALA A 134 -41.44 30.02 -10.52
C ALA A 134 -42.73 29.40 -11.03
N ALA A 135 -43.73 29.30 -10.15
CA ALA A 135 -45.09 29.15 -10.58
C ALA A 135 -45.44 30.41 -11.37
N SER A 136 -45.66 30.27 -12.67
CA SER A 136 -46.39 31.25 -13.46
C SER A 136 -47.61 30.49 -13.99
N GLU A 137 -48.68 30.56 -13.22
CA GLU A 137 -50.04 30.49 -13.75
C GLU A 137 -50.29 31.76 -14.58
N ASP A 138 -50.85 31.53 -15.77
CA ASP A 138 -51.63 32.42 -16.63
C ASP A 138 -51.01 33.73 -17.14
N GLU A 139 -50.81 33.79 -18.46
CA GLU A 139 -51.41 34.81 -19.32
C GLU A 139 -51.41 34.34 -20.79
N GLU A 140 -52.61 34.37 -21.37
CA GLU A 140 -53.00 33.99 -22.73
C GLU A 140 -52.52 35.01 -23.79
N ASP A 141 -52.69 34.62 -25.07
CA ASP A 141 -52.64 35.43 -26.31
C ASP A 141 -51.22 35.77 -26.87
N GLU A 142 -50.88 35.65 -28.16
CA GLU A 142 -51.66 35.76 -29.40
C GLU A 142 -50.86 35.17 -30.61
N TYR A 143 -51.56 34.94 -31.72
CA TYR A 143 -51.17 34.17 -32.92
C TYR A 143 -50.25 34.91 -33.91
N GLU A 144 -49.42 34.17 -34.67
CA GLU A 144 -49.39 34.21 -36.15
C GLU A 144 -48.39 33.17 -36.70
N TYR A 145 -48.91 32.18 -37.44
CA TYR A 145 -48.11 31.42 -38.41
C TYR A 145 -48.82 31.57 -39.76
N GLU A 146 -48.35 32.53 -40.56
CA GLU A 146 -48.40 32.40 -42.00
C GLU A 146 -47.34 31.35 -42.39
N ASP A 147 -47.74 30.26 -43.06
CA ASP A 147 -47.23 30.01 -44.41
C ASP A 147 -47.93 28.84 -45.13
N GLU A 148 -48.25 29.16 -46.38
CA GLU A 148 -48.52 28.38 -47.60
C GLU A 148 -48.40 26.84 -47.60
N ILE A 149 -49.40 26.20 -48.21
CA ILE A 149 -49.27 25.24 -49.33
C ILE A 149 -50.53 25.20 -50.20
#